data_AF-A0A2E3D6K3-F1
#
_entry.id   AF-A0A2E3D6K3-F1
#
_cell.length_a   1.000
_cell.length_b   1.000
_cell.length_c   1.000
_cell.angle_alpha   90.00
_cell.angle_beta   90.00
_cell.angle_gamma   90.00
#
_symmetry.space_group_name_H-M   'P 1'
#
loop_
_entity.id
_entity.type
_entity.pdbx_description
1 polymer ?
#
loop_
_entity_poly.entity_id
_entity_poly.type
_entity_poly.pdbx_seq_one_letter_code
_entity_poly.pdbx_strand_id
1 'polypeptide(L)'
;MIKGNYESSIASLMQQVETHKQRLNALRNEDHGPANIQLQPKESIDYPSMVTKALQAVSNTQMESKTIKEAYERGEDVPLTEVVLSMQKSSLAFESTLQVRNKVLKAYDDIMNMPV
;
A
#
# COMPACT_ATOMS: atom_id res chain seq x y z
N MET A 1 21.62 32.77 32.11
CA MET A 1 22.01 31.34 31.96
C MET A 1 21.08 30.52 31.01
N ILE A 2 20.36 31.12 30.04
CA ILE A 2 19.31 30.39 29.27
C ILE A 2 19.72 30.12 27.80
N LYS A 3 20.89 30.58 27.32
CA LYS A 3 21.31 30.43 25.91
C LYS A 3 22.09 29.14 25.59
N GLY A 4 22.49 28.34 26.59
CA GLY A 4 23.28 27.11 26.38
C GLY A 4 22.45 25.85 26.02
N ASN A 5 21.17 25.82 26.38
CA ASN A 5 20.35 24.61 26.22
C ASN A 5 19.84 24.39 24.78
N TYR A 6 19.75 25.46 23.98
CA TYR A 6 19.28 25.35 22.60
C TYR A 6 20.37 24.85 21.66
N GLU A 7 21.63 25.25 21.86
CA GLU A 7 22.74 24.76 21.04
C GLU A 7 23.02 23.28 21.28
N SER A 8 22.94 22.81 22.53
CA SER A 8 23.07 21.38 22.86
C SER A 8 21.91 20.56 22.30
N SER A 9 20.69 21.13 22.28
CA SER A 9 19.50 20.46 21.74
C SER A 9 19.55 20.37 20.21
N ILE A 10 20.04 21.42 19.52
CA ILE A 10 20.24 21.41 18.07
C ILE A 10 21.35 20.43 17.69
N ALA A 11 22.45 20.39 18.44
CA ALA A 11 23.51 19.41 18.22
C ALA A 11 23.02 17.96 18.40
N SER A 12 22.23 17.71 19.45
CA SER A 12 21.61 16.40 19.68
C SER A 12 20.61 16.01 18.60
N LEU A 13 19.83 16.97 18.09
CA LEU A 13 18.85 16.72 17.02
C LEU A 13 19.55 16.44 15.69
N MET A 14 20.62 17.18 15.39
CA MET A 14 21.46 16.93 14.20
C MET A 14 22.16 15.58 14.26
N GLN A 15 22.65 15.19 15.44
CA GLN A 15 23.22 13.87 15.68
C GLN A 15 22.18 12.75 15.50
N GLN A 16 20.94 12.99 15.93
CA GLN A 16 19.83 12.05 15.76
C GLN A 16 19.44 11.89 14.29
N VAL A 17 19.42 12.98 13.51
CA VAL A 17 19.15 12.95 12.06
C VAL A 17 20.25 12.18 11.33
N GLU A 18 21.51 12.39 11.68
CA GLU A 18 22.64 11.69 11.06
C GLU A 18 22.60 10.18 11.35
N THR A 19 22.31 9.80 12.60
CA THR A 19 22.13 8.41 13.00
C THR A 19 20.97 7.75 12.25
N HIS A 20 19.88 8.49 12.03
CA HIS A 20 18.73 8.01 11.28
C HIS A 20 19.05 7.81 9.79
N LYS A 21 19.82 8.71 9.17
CA LYS A 21 20.27 8.58 7.77
C LYS A 21 21.20 7.38 7.57
N GLN A 22 22.07 7.10 8.53
CA GLN A 22 22.95 5.92 8.48
C GLN A 22 22.16 4.61 8.57
N ARG A 23 21.11 4.56 9.41
CA ARG A 23 20.22 3.39 9.49
C ARG A 23 19.46 3.14 8.19
N LEU A 24 19.00 4.20 7.52
CA LEU A 24 18.35 4.10 6.21
C LEU A 24 19.30 3.61 5.11
N ASN A 25 20.58 4.03 5.15
CA ASN A 25 21.59 3.52 4.22
C ASN A 25 21.97 2.06 4.50
N ALA A 26 21.98 1.63 5.76
CA ALA A 26 22.20 0.22 6.12
C ALA A 26 21.05 -0.68 5.60
N LEU A 27 19.80 -0.26 5.79
CA LEU A 27 18.62 -0.97 5.26
C LEU A 27 18.60 -1.04 3.71
N ARG A 28 19.23 -0.08 3.02
CA ARG A 28 19.38 -0.11 1.56
C ARG A 28 20.50 -1.04 1.08
N ASN A 29 21.50 -1.30 1.93
CA ASN A 29 22.67 -2.10 1.59
C ASN A 29 22.57 -3.56 2.03
N GLU A 30 21.60 -3.92 2.89
CA GLU A 30 21.37 -5.32 3.30
C GLU A 30 20.51 -6.15 2.31
N ASP A 31 20.03 -5.57 1.20
CA ASP A 31 19.25 -6.33 0.21
C ASP A 31 20.13 -7.04 -0.85
N HIS A 32 21.43 -6.72 -0.99
CA HIS A 32 22.25 -7.26 -2.09
C HIS A 32 23.67 -7.65 -1.66
N GLY A 33 23.81 -8.68 -0.82
CA GLY A 33 25.00 -9.54 -0.86
C GLY A 33 24.84 -10.60 -1.96
N PRO A 34 25.92 -11.14 -2.57
CA PRO A 34 25.81 -12.21 -3.55
C PRO A 34 25.48 -13.53 -2.83
N ALA A 35 24.28 -13.63 -2.29
CA ALA A 35 23.66 -14.92 -2.07
C ALA A 35 23.45 -15.50 -3.47
N ASN A 36 23.99 -16.71 -3.69
CA ASN A 36 23.69 -17.52 -4.86
C ASN A 36 22.21 -17.93 -4.79
N ILE A 37 21.31 -16.99 -5.08
CA ILE A 37 19.90 -17.26 -5.27
C ILE A 37 19.84 -17.92 -6.63
N GLN A 38 19.88 -19.25 -6.62
CA GLN A 38 19.49 -20.03 -7.76
C GLN A 38 18.06 -19.59 -8.07
N LEU A 39 17.90 -18.82 -9.15
CA LEU A 39 16.63 -18.35 -9.64
C LEU A 39 15.83 -19.59 -10.04
N GLN A 40 15.14 -20.20 -9.08
CA GLN A 40 14.01 -21.05 -9.37
C GLN A 40 13.10 -20.23 -10.27
N PRO A 41 12.61 -20.81 -11.39
CA PRO A 41 11.71 -20.10 -12.29
C PRO A 41 10.61 -19.48 -11.46
N LYS A 42 10.68 -18.15 -11.29
CA LYS A 42 9.68 -17.38 -10.59
C LYS A 42 8.40 -17.67 -11.34
N GLU A 43 7.46 -18.39 -10.70
CA GLU A 43 6.14 -18.61 -11.27
C GLU A 43 5.69 -17.27 -11.85
N SER A 44 5.43 -17.26 -13.15
CA SER A 44 4.97 -16.08 -13.86
C SER A 44 3.62 -15.72 -13.24
N ILE A 45 3.64 -14.81 -12.27
CA ILE A 45 2.43 -14.28 -11.67
C ILE A 45 1.61 -13.71 -12.82
N ASP A 46 0.42 -14.28 -13.03
CA ASP A 46 -0.50 -13.83 -14.06
C ASP A 46 -1.16 -12.52 -13.60
N TYR A 47 -0.44 -11.42 -13.83
CA TYR A 47 -0.86 -10.06 -13.47
C TYR A 47 -2.18 -9.63 -14.12
N PRO A 48 -2.43 -9.89 -15.42
CA PRO A 48 -3.73 -9.63 -16.04
C PRO A 48 -4.90 -10.28 -15.30
N SER A 49 -4.73 -11.54 -14.87
CA SER A 49 -5.71 -12.25 -14.04
C SER A 49 -5.90 -11.60 -12.67
N MET A 50 -4.82 -11.18 -12.01
CA MET A 50 -4.91 -10.47 -10.71
C MET A 50 -5.64 -9.14 -10.82
N VAL A 51 -5.38 -8.34 -11.86
CA VAL A 51 -6.08 -7.06 -12.10
C VAL A 51 -7.56 -7.30 -12.37
N THR A 52 -7.88 -8.31 -13.19
CA THR A 52 -9.27 -8.71 -13.46
C THR A 52 -9.99 -9.12 -12.18
N LYS A 53 -9.33 -9.93 -11.32
CA LYS A 53 -9.87 -10.33 -10.02
C LYS A 53 -10.07 -9.14 -9.08
N ALA A 54 -9.15 -8.19 -9.05
CA ALA A 54 -9.30 -6.98 -8.23
C ALA A 54 -10.50 -6.12 -8.68
N LEU A 55 -10.68 -5.94 -9.98
CA LEU A 55 -11.84 -5.23 -10.54
C LEU A 55 -13.16 -5.94 -10.21
N GLN A 56 -13.20 -7.27 -10.33
CA GLN A 56 -14.36 -8.08 -9.92
C GLN A 56 -14.63 -7.94 -8.42
N ALA A 57 -13.59 -7.97 -7.58
CA ALA A 57 -13.73 -7.80 -6.14
C ALA A 57 -14.35 -6.44 -5.79
N VAL A 58 -13.89 -5.34 -6.39
CA VAL A 58 -14.49 -4.01 -6.19
C VAL A 58 -15.95 -3.97 -6.60
N SER A 59 -16.29 -4.53 -7.77
CA SER A 59 -17.67 -4.59 -8.24
C SER A 59 -18.57 -5.35 -7.25
N ASN A 60 -18.08 -6.46 -6.72
CA ASN A 60 -18.79 -7.24 -5.71
C ASN A 60 -18.99 -6.46 -4.41
N THR A 61 -17.96 -5.81 -3.88
CA THR A 61 -18.08 -5.03 -2.62
C THR A 61 -19.02 -3.84 -2.79
N GLN A 62 -19.02 -3.19 -3.96
CA GLN A 62 -19.96 -2.12 -4.32
C GLN A 62 -21.41 -2.61 -4.35
N MET A 63 -21.67 -3.77 -4.98
CA MET A 63 -23.00 -4.38 -5.01
C MET A 63 -23.47 -4.75 -3.60
N GLU A 64 -22.62 -5.40 -2.82
CA GLU A 64 -22.91 -5.80 -1.43
C GLU A 64 -23.28 -4.57 -0.57
N SER A 65 -22.51 -3.48 -0.69
CA SER A 65 -22.80 -2.25 0.04
C SER A 65 -24.12 -1.60 -0.39
N LYS A 66 -24.48 -1.69 -1.67
CA LYS A 66 -25.78 -1.23 -2.17
C LYS A 66 -26.91 -2.07 -1.61
N THR A 67 -26.76 -3.39 -1.60
CA THR A 67 -27.77 -4.32 -1.05
C THR A 67 -28.00 -4.10 0.44
N ILE A 68 -26.93 -3.98 1.23
CA ILE A 68 -27.01 -3.75 2.68
C ILE A 68 -27.66 -2.40 2.98
N LYS A 69 -27.31 -1.35 2.22
CA LYS A 69 -27.96 -0.04 2.32
C LYS A 69 -29.45 -0.12 2.00
N GLU A 70 -29.83 -0.78 0.90
CA GLU A 70 -31.24 -0.88 0.50
C GLU A 70 -32.05 -1.73 1.50
N ALA A 71 -31.46 -2.78 2.09
CA ALA A 71 -32.08 -3.57 3.16
C ALA A 71 -32.38 -2.70 4.39
N TYR A 72 -31.42 -1.87 4.79
CA TYR A 72 -31.62 -0.88 5.85
C TYR A 72 -32.72 0.14 5.52
N GLU A 73 -32.73 0.68 4.30
CA GLU A 73 -33.76 1.63 3.85
C GLU A 73 -35.17 1.02 3.79
N ARG A 74 -35.29 -0.29 3.56
CA ARG A 74 -36.56 -1.04 3.61
C ARG A 74 -37.01 -1.38 5.03
N GLY A 75 -36.20 -1.11 6.05
CA GLY A 75 -36.51 -1.44 7.44
C GLY A 75 -36.30 -2.91 7.79
N GLU A 76 -35.45 -3.63 7.05
CA GLU A 76 -34.97 -4.95 7.47
C GLU A 76 -34.10 -4.82 8.73
N ASP A 77 -33.92 -5.92 9.48
CA ASP A 77 -33.14 -5.97 10.72
C ASP A 77 -31.62 -5.97 10.43
N VAL A 78 -31.17 -4.91 9.76
CA VAL A 78 -29.76 -4.65 9.46
C VAL A 78 -29.32 -3.48 10.35
N PRO A 79 -28.33 -3.65 11.22
CA PRO A 79 -27.86 -2.56 12.04
C PRO A 79 -27.12 -1.52 11.17
N LEU A 80 -27.35 -0.23 11.46
CA LEU A 80 -26.70 0.88 10.75
C LEU A 80 -25.16 0.76 10.74
N THR A 81 -24.58 0.17 11.79
CA THR A 81 -23.14 -0.11 11.88
C THR A 81 -22.63 -1.00 10.75
N GLU A 82 -23.43 -1.97 10.31
CA GLU A 82 -23.07 -2.89 9.23
C GLU A 82 -23.10 -2.19 7.87
N VAL A 83 -24.07 -1.30 7.64
CA VAL A 83 -24.13 -0.43 6.45
C VAL A 83 -22.89 0.46 6.37
N VAL A 84 -22.54 1.13 7.47
CA VAL A 84 -21.36 2.02 7.49
C VAL A 84 -20.07 1.21 7.30
N LEU A 85 -19.98 0.03 7.91
CA LEU A 85 -18.83 -0.85 7.75
C LEU A 85 -18.70 -1.36 6.32
N SER A 86 -19.80 -1.73 5.65
CA SER A 86 -19.77 -2.16 4.25
C SER A 86 -19.32 -1.02 3.34
N MET A 87 -19.80 0.21 3.59
CA MET A 87 -19.35 1.40 2.87
C MET A 87 -17.84 1.63 3.04
N GLN A 88 -17.31 1.52 4.27
CA GLN A 88 -15.88 1.64 4.54
C GLN A 88 -15.05 0.56 3.84
N LYS A 89 -15.52 -0.69 3.86
CA LYS A 89 -14.89 -1.81 3.13
C LYS A 89 -14.82 -1.52 1.62
N SER A 90 -15.92 -1.05 1.03
CA SER A 90 -15.98 -0.65 -0.38
C SER A 90 -14.98 0.45 -0.73
N SER A 91 -14.90 1.51 0.09
CA SER A 91 -13.96 2.61 -0.12
C SER A 91 -12.51 2.13 -0.07
N LEU A 92 -12.17 1.30 0.93
CA LEU A 92 -10.82 0.75 1.07
C LEU A 92 -10.45 -0.20 -0.09
N ALA A 93 -11.39 -1.04 -0.53
CA ALA A 93 -11.19 -1.96 -1.66
C ALA A 93 -10.98 -1.19 -2.97
N PHE A 94 -11.72 -0.10 -3.18
CA PHE A 94 -11.55 0.77 -4.33
C PHE A 94 -10.17 1.45 -4.35
N GLU A 95 -9.77 2.04 -3.23
CA GLU A 95 -8.45 2.69 -3.09
C GLU A 95 -7.30 1.69 -3.36
N SER A 96 -7.41 0.49 -2.79
CA SER A 96 -6.44 -0.59 -3.02
C SER A 96 -6.32 -0.94 -4.50
N THR A 97 -7.43 -0.96 -5.23
CA THR A 97 -7.46 -1.23 -6.67
C THR A 97 -6.80 -0.12 -7.49
N LEU A 98 -6.99 1.15 -7.11
CA LEU A 98 -6.28 2.26 -7.73
C LEU A 98 -4.76 2.14 -7.55
N GLN A 99 -4.32 1.74 -6.35
CA GLN A 99 -2.89 1.52 -6.09
C GLN A 99 -2.31 0.40 -6.94
N VAL A 100 -3.04 -0.72 -7.08
CA VAL A 100 -2.63 -1.82 -7.97
C VAL A 100 -2.55 -1.35 -9.41
N ARG A 101 -3.56 -0.64 -9.92
CA ARG A 101 -3.55 -0.06 -11.27
C ARG A 101 -2.31 0.80 -11.50
N ASN A 102 -2.01 1.72 -10.58
CA ASN A 102 -0.86 2.62 -10.71
C ASN A 102 0.47 1.85 -10.69
N LYS A 103 0.60 0.83 -9.85
CA LYS A 103 1.79 -0.04 -9.83
C LYS A 103 1.96 -0.84 -11.13
N VAL A 104 0.86 -1.33 -11.71
CA VAL A 104 0.90 -2.06 -12.99
C VAL A 104 1.30 -1.14 -14.14
N LEU A 105 0.76 0.09 -14.18
CA LEU A 105 1.16 1.08 -15.18
C LEU A 105 2.65 1.43 -15.06
N LYS A 106 3.14 1.64 -13.83
CA LYS A 106 4.57 1.87 -13.58
C LYS A 106 5.42 0.67 -14.01
N ALA A 107 5.06 -0.55 -13.65
CA ALA A 107 5.83 -1.74 -14.02
C ALA A 107 5.89 -1.94 -15.55
N TYR A 108 4.82 -1.60 -16.27
CA TYR A 108 4.82 -1.59 -17.72
C TYR A 108 5.77 -0.53 -18.30
N ASP A 109 5.73 0.69 -17.77
CA ASP A 109 6.63 1.79 -18.16
C ASP A 109 8.10 1.46 -17.85
N ASP A 110 8.38 0.89 -16.68
CA ASP A 110 9.72 0.47 -16.26
C ASP A 110 10.30 -0.60 -17.20
N ILE A 111 9.50 -1.56 -17.69
CA ILE A 111 9.93 -2.56 -18.67
C ILE A 111 10.23 -1.91 -20.02
N MET A 112 9.42 -0.94 -20.47
CA MET A 112 9.66 -0.23 -21.73
C MET A 112 10.91 0.66 -21.70
N ASN A 113 11.18 1.28 -20.56
CA ASN A 113 12.31 2.19 -20.39
C ASN A 113 13.59 1.48 -19.91
N MET A 114 13.57 0.15 -19.76
CA MET A 114 14.75 -0.63 -19.41
C MET A 114 15.71 -0.64 -20.62
N PRO A 115 16.94 -0.12 -20.49
CA PRO A 115 17.91 -0.22 -21.58
C PRO A 115 18.25 -1.69 -21.81
N VAL A 116 18.14 -2.13 -23.07
CA VAL A 116 18.60 -3.45 -23.53
C VAL A 116 20.12 -3.54 -23.57
#